data_AF-A0AAD5VWF6-F1
#
_entry.id   AF-A0AAD5VWF6-F1
#
_cell.length_a   1.000
_cell.length_b   1.000
_cell.length_c   1.000
_cell.angle_alpha   90.00
_cell.angle_beta   90.00
_cell.angle_gamma   90.00
#
_symmetry.space_group_name_H-M   'P 1'
#
loop_
_entity.id
_entity.type
_entity.pdbx_description
1 polymer ?
#
loop_
_entity_poly.entity_id
_entity_poly.type
_entity_poly.pdbx_seq_one_letter_code
_entity_poly.pdbx_strand_id
1 'polypeptide(L)'
;MQGNIEIVASGHPVTSVMVLKSSKAEVSRKFDIIVKEGRNKLTITKLPTTINEHSVRLSLHNSDGTPTEDIYLSDTVCYIVDRPRDESSQSRLRALEIKKSGLQSEKKMLDTQAEVMVSYARSLTGQSTGTQDIDAFLNAFHERGRKNIESAMKIEEQISELDNQIQEERRKKTSIKGTLNTEMTIVITADRSKQIQLRLTYVVNNTKWTPAYELHAVTGEDGKPCSKVSLHYHASIKQATGEDWTGASLTLSTVSTDGVLKEVPALMPVEIYEQLPVVRGRHPRTQSRSPSRRHAPPIIIQTNRSRSYSRSARSLTSSPAHCSISNATYADNPGAVYQVHHGSTTFRVAPEFQASQEISPDDFDILSDDELQGQNTRTTRNLDLSAKQVTQTPMNLTYAVRGRADIPSDGKDHTVTIAILTFDADIEYVSIPRLDPRVFLQVNLLLVPYQVLGPVSVILDNNYVSSTRFSDVNRNDSFTFTLGDDPSISISYERLSKVTKEGTHTFAEPIDITTYTTSITVHNTHPFSIENFSIRDALPVSGNDKRIKVLLRKPKELVEAKEDNFVEVKDQGEVGDGNSGLQVKWKKEKEGIYEYRWKIGASGSLKLETVFDIKAPSDLAYQFSNFGINCYHIE
;
A
#
# COMPACT_ATOMS: atom_id res chain seq x y z
N MET A 1 11.32 -57.09 -5.27
CA MET A 1 10.08 -57.06 -6.08
C MET A 1 9.79 -55.62 -6.48
N GLN A 2 9.11 -55.37 -7.61
CA GLN A 2 8.75 -54.00 -8.02
C GLN A 2 7.26 -53.78 -7.76
N GLY A 3 6.92 -52.92 -6.79
CA GLY A 3 5.54 -52.50 -6.54
C GLY A 3 5.19 -51.30 -7.42
N ASN A 4 4.03 -51.30 -8.08
CA ASN A 4 3.50 -50.11 -8.75
C ASN A 4 2.26 -49.62 -7.99
N ILE A 5 2.22 -48.33 -7.69
CA ILE A 5 1.13 -47.65 -6.98
C ILE A 5 0.70 -46.48 -7.84
N GLU A 6 -0.60 -46.35 -8.13
CA GLU A 6 -1.16 -45.24 -8.88
C GLU A 6 -2.16 -44.49 -8.00
N ILE A 7 -2.03 -43.17 -7.96
CA ILE A 7 -2.88 -42.28 -7.17
C ILE A 7 -3.42 -41.19 -8.09
N VAL A 8 -4.73 -40.95 -8.01
CA VAL A 8 -5.37 -39.80 -8.64
C VAL A 8 -5.52 -38.72 -7.59
N ALA A 9 -4.74 -37.64 -7.69
CA ALA A 9 -4.67 -36.62 -6.66
C ALA A 9 -6.05 -36.03 -6.33
N SER A 10 -6.91 -35.80 -7.33
CA SER A 10 -8.26 -35.23 -7.12
C SER A 10 -9.18 -36.08 -6.21
N GLY A 11 -8.88 -37.35 -5.99
CA GLY A 11 -9.61 -38.21 -5.04
C GLY A 11 -9.17 -38.04 -3.58
N HIS A 12 -8.08 -37.30 -3.33
CA HIS A 12 -7.55 -37.04 -2.00
C HIS A 12 -7.59 -35.52 -1.72
N PRO A 13 -8.38 -35.07 -0.72
CA PRO A 13 -8.55 -33.67 -0.43
C PRO A 13 -7.24 -33.03 0.02
N VAL A 14 -7.13 -31.73 -0.19
CA VAL A 14 -6.01 -30.94 0.31
C VAL A 14 -6.09 -30.85 1.84
N THR A 15 -4.99 -31.18 2.51
CA THR A 15 -4.95 -31.19 3.98
C THR A 15 -4.79 -29.78 4.55
N SER A 16 -3.85 -29.01 4.00
CA SER A 16 -3.55 -27.65 4.44
C SER A 16 -3.04 -26.77 3.31
N VAL A 17 -3.33 -25.48 3.38
CA VAL A 17 -2.88 -24.47 2.42
C VAL A 17 -2.34 -23.25 3.15
N MET A 18 -1.14 -22.82 2.77
CA MET A 18 -0.59 -21.52 3.16
C MET A 18 -0.63 -20.56 1.98
N VAL A 19 -1.50 -19.55 2.02
CA VAL A 19 -1.58 -18.53 0.96
C VAL A 19 -0.58 -17.42 1.24
N LEU A 20 0.31 -17.18 0.28
CA LEU A 20 1.36 -16.16 0.33
C LEU A 20 0.89 -14.88 -0.35
N LYS A 21 1.40 -13.72 0.08
CA LYS A 21 1.07 -12.42 -0.54
C LYS A 21 1.55 -12.31 -2.00
N SER A 22 2.52 -13.14 -2.38
CA SER A 22 3.18 -13.21 -3.69
C SER A 22 2.42 -14.01 -4.76
N SER A 23 1.10 -13.93 -4.76
CA SER A 23 0.21 -14.68 -5.65
C SER A 23 0.46 -16.20 -5.76
N LYS A 24 0.96 -16.79 -4.66
CA LYS A 24 1.36 -18.20 -4.55
C LYS A 24 0.71 -18.83 -3.33
N ALA A 25 0.51 -20.14 -3.36
CA ALA A 25 0.13 -20.88 -2.17
C ALA A 25 0.98 -22.14 -2.04
N GLU A 26 1.37 -22.47 -0.82
CA GLU A 26 1.94 -23.77 -0.49
C GLU A 26 0.81 -24.71 -0.10
N VAL A 27 0.73 -25.85 -0.75
CA VAL A 27 -0.36 -26.83 -0.62
C VAL A 27 0.25 -28.13 -0.12
N SER A 28 -0.38 -28.74 0.88
CA SER A 28 0.03 -30.03 1.42
C SER A 28 -1.09 -31.07 1.30
N ARG A 29 -0.72 -32.27 0.87
CA ARG A 29 -1.59 -33.45 0.77
C ARG A 29 -0.97 -34.62 1.51
N LYS A 30 -1.83 -35.47 2.05
CA LYS A 30 -1.44 -36.72 2.70
C LYS A 30 -2.03 -37.89 1.92
N PHE A 31 -1.20 -38.89 1.62
CA PHE A 31 -1.60 -40.11 0.95
C PHE A 31 -1.19 -41.30 1.81
N ASP A 32 -2.16 -42.11 2.22
CA ASP A 32 -1.87 -43.37 2.89
C ASP A 32 -1.63 -44.44 1.83
N ILE A 33 -0.43 -45.02 1.83
CA ILE A 33 0.03 -45.99 0.83
C ILE A 33 0.62 -47.22 1.50
N ILE A 34 0.47 -48.37 0.84
CA ILE A 34 1.09 -49.62 1.27
C ILE A 34 2.28 -49.89 0.36
N VAL A 35 3.49 -49.86 0.93
CA VAL A 35 4.72 -50.20 0.21
C VAL A 35 5.06 -51.67 0.39
N LYS A 36 5.65 -52.29 -0.64
CA LYS A 36 6.20 -53.64 -0.59
C LYS A 36 7.70 -53.59 -0.30
N GLU A 37 8.26 -54.70 0.17
CA GLU A 37 9.71 -54.83 0.30
C GLU A 37 10.41 -54.66 -1.06
N GLY A 38 11.47 -53.84 -1.06
CA GLY A 38 12.22 -53.43 -2.24
C GLY A 38 11.71 -52.15 -2.87
N ARG A 39 11.82 -52.04 -4.20
CA ARG A 39 11.57 -50.81 -4.96
C ARG A 39 10.09 -50.69 -5.31
N ASN A 40 9.49 -49.54 -5.00
CA ASN A 40 8.11 -49.19 -5.30
C ASN A 40 8.09 -47.95 -6.19
N LYS A 41 7.40 -48.02 -7.32
CA LYS A 41 7.13 -46.88 -8.21
C LYS A 41 5.73 -46.38 -7.91
N LEU A 42 5.64 -45.14 -7.44
CA LEU A 42 4.40 -44.42 -7.18
C LEU A 42 4.19 -43.37 -8.27
N THR A 43 3.03 -43.36 -8.92
CA THR A 43 2.63 -42.33 -9.88
C THR A 43 1.43 -41.58 -9.32
N ILE A 44 1.58 -40.27 -9.11
CA ILE A 44 0.50 -39.36 -8.72
C ILE A 44 0.09 -38.56 -9.95
N THR A 45 -1.17 -38.68 -10.35
CA THR A 45 -1.75 -38.01 -11.52
C THR A 45 -2.75 -36.93 -11.11
N LYS A 46 -3.21 -36.12 -12.06
CA LYS A 46 -4.22 -35.06 -11.83
C LYS A 46 -3.78 -34.01 -10.81
N LEU A 47 -2.48 -33.69 -10.78
CA LEU A 47 -1.96 -32.55 -10.04
C LEU A 47 -2.14 -31.24 -10.85
N PRO A 48 -2.19 -30.07 -10.19
CA PRO A 48 -2.31 -28.77 -10.86
C PRO A 48 -1.16 -28.46 -11.84
N THR A 49 -1.49 -27.88 -12.99
CA THR A 49 -0.51 -27.36 -13.97
C THR A 49 0.14 -26.05 -13.56
N THR A 50 -0.29 -25.46 -12.45
CA THR A 50 0.28 -24.26 -11.85
C THR A 50 1.36 -24.54 -10.81
N ILE A 51 1.69 -25.82 -10.57
CA ILE A 51 2.77 -26.25 -9.67
C ILE A 51 4.11 -25.64 -10.13
N ASN A 52 4.88 -25.15 -9.17
CA ASN A 52 6.30 -24.90 -9.34
C ASN A 52 7.07 -26.22 -9.10
N GLU A 53 7.61 -26.80 -10.16
CA GLU A 53 8.31 -28.10 -10.14
C GLU A 53 9.48 -28.13 -9.13
N HIS A 54 10.16 -27.00 -8.91
CA HIS A 54 11.29 -26.90 -7.98
C HIS A 54 10.86 -26.75 -6.51
N SER A 55 9.57 -26.65 -6.22
CA SER A 55 9.04 -26.47 -4.86
C SER A 55 8.55 -27.76 -4.20
N VAL A 56 8.50 -28.85 -4.97
CA VAL A 56 7.99 -30.14 -4.54
C VAL A 56 8.85 -30.69 -3.42
N ARG A 57 8.21 -31.01 -2.30
CA ARG A 57 8.81 -31.63 -1.12
C ARG A 57 7.99 -32.85 -0.73
N LEU A 58 8.69 -33.92 -0.39
CA LEU A 58 8.11 -35.19 0.03
C LEU A 58 8.61 -35.53 1.43
N SER A 59 7.71 -36.01 2.29
CA SER A 59 8.05 -36.55 3.60
C SER A 59 7.32 -37.86 3.80
N LEU A 60 8.04 -38.86 4.32
CA LEU A 60 7.49 -40.17 4.62
C LEU A 60 7.33 -40.28 6.13
N HIS A 61 6.13 -40.64 6.57
CA HIS A 61 5.83 -40.89 7.96
C HIS A 61 5.20 -42.27 8.11
N ASN A 62 5.37 -42.87 9.27
CA ASN A 62 4.58 -44.01 9.70
C ASN A 62 3.10 -43.60 9.82
N SER A 63 2.19 -44.57 9.87
CA SER A 63 0.74 -44.31 10.02
C SER A 63 0.37 -43.59 11.32
N ASP A 64 1.24 -43.63 12.33
CA ASP A 64 1.12 -42.88 13.60
C ASP A 64 1.69 -41.46 13.54
N GLY A 65 2.21 -41.04 12.38
CA GLY A 65 2.78 -39.71 12.15
C GLY A 65 4.26 -39.57 12.51
N THR A 66 4.91 -40.62 13.04
CA THR A 66 6.34 -40.58 13.36
C THR A 66 7.21 -40.70 12.09
N PRO A 67 8.44 -40.15 12.08
CA PRO A 67 9.38 -40.36 10.97
C PRO A 67 9.66 -41.85 10.74
N THR A 68 9.83 -42.25 9.48
CA THR A 68 10.24 -43.61 9.12
C THR A 68 11.75 -43.65 8.84
N GLU A 69 12.48 -44.55 9.49
CA GLU A 69 13.91 -44.77 9.22
C GLU A 69 14.13 -45.89 8.18
N ASP A 70 13.21 -46.86 8.11
CA ASP A 70 13.33 -48.07 7.28
C ASP A 70 12.90 -47.88 5.81
N ILE A 71 12.59 -46.64 5.41
CA ILE A 71 12.02 -46.32 4.09
C ILE A 71 12.59 -44.99 3.63
N TYR A 72 13.15 -44.96 2.41
CA TYR A 72 13.75 -43.75 1.86
C TYR A 72 13.38 -43.51 0.39
N LEU A 73 13.36 -42.23 0.03
CA LEU A 73 13.15 -41.76 -1.34
C LEU A 73 14.40 -42.06 -2.17
N SER A 74 14.23 -42.80 -3.27
CA SER A 74 15.33 -43.14 -4.17
C SER A 74 15.37 -42.24 -5.40
N ASP A 75 14.21 -41.80 -5.90
CA ASP A 75 14.11 -40.93 -7.07
C ASP A 75 12.76 -40.18 -7.06
N THR A 76 12.71 -39.01 -7.67
CA THR A 76 11.48 -38.21 -7.81
C THR A 76 11.55 -37.38 -9.08
N VAL A 77 10.56 -37.58 -9.95
CA VAL A 77 10.42 -36.87 -11.22
C VAL A 77 9.02 -36.26 -11.28
N CYS A 78 8.94 -34.94 -11.35
CA CYS A 78 7.71 -34.20 -11.60
C CYS A 78 7.77 -33.66 -13.02
N TYR A 79 6.76 -33.93 -13.85
CA TYR A 79 6.68 -33.34 -15.18
C TYR A 79 5.23 -33.00 -15.52
N ILE A 80 5.04 -31.85 -16.16
CA ILE A 80 3.72 -31.38 -16.58
C ILE A 80 3.37 -32.04 -17.91
N VAL A 81 2.27 -32.80 -17.94
CA VAL A 81 1.81 -33.51 -19.15
C VAL A 81 1.02 -32.55 -20.01
N ASP A 82 1.69 -32.06 -21.05
CA ASP A 82 1.24 -31.13 -22.08
C ASP A 82 0.80 -29.72 -21.64
N ARG A 83 1.52 -28.74 -22.19
CA ARG A 83 0.88 -27.56 -22.77
C ARG A 83 1.08 -27.63 -24.29
N PRO A 84 0.04 -27.44 -25.12
CA PRO A 84 0.25 -26.62 -26.28
C PRO A 84 0.71 -25.27 -25.73
N ARG A 85 1.99 -24.96 -25.89
CA ARG A 85 2.49 -23.60 -25.70
C ARG A 85 1.58 -22.76 -26.59
N ASP A 86 0.77 -21.88 -26.03
CA ASP A 86 -0.03 -20.97 -26.84
C ASP A 86 0.93 -19.95 -27.48
N GLU A 87 1.66 -20.43 -28.50
CA GLU A 87 2.62 -19.65 -29.27
C GLU A 87 1.90 -18.49 -29.95
N SER A 88 0.59 -18.62 -30.22
CA SER A 88 -0.24 -17.55 -30.78
C SER A 88 -0.35 -16.37 -29.81
N SER A 89 -0.69 -16.60 -28.54
CA SER A 89 -0.78 -15.53 -27.53
C SER A 89 0.58 -14.93 -27.18
N GLN A 90 1.65 -15.74 -27.10
CA GLN A 90 3.01 -15.22 -26.86
C GLN A 90 3.54 -14.39 -28.04
N SER A 91 3.26 -14.83 -29.26
CA SER A 91 3.62 -14.10 -30.48
C SER A 91 2.83 -12.80 -30.58
N ARG A 92 1.54 -12.81 -30.20
CA ARG A 92 0.70 -11.61 -30.17
C ARG A 92 1.19 -10.58 -29.15
N LEU A 93 1.51 -10.99 -27.92
CA LEU A 93 2.08 -10.10 -26.91
C LEU A 93 3.40 -9.48 -27.37
N ARG A 94 4.30 -10.30 -27.94
CA ARG A 94 5.58 -9.82 -28.47
C ARG A 94 5.37 -8.82 -29.62
N ALA A 95 4.41 -9.06 -30.51
CA ALA A 95 4.09 -8.15 -31.60
C ALA A 95 3.55 -6.79 -31.10
N LEU A 96 2.67 -6.80 -30.09
CA LEU A 96 2.16 -5.57 -29.47
C LEU A 96 3.27 -4.77 -28.77
N GLU A 97 4.17 -5.43 -28.05
CA GLU A 97 5.32 -4.79 -27.38
C GLU A 97 6.31 -4.18 -28.38
N ILE A 98 6.58 -4.87 -29.49
CA ILE A 98 7.40 -4.34 -30.59
C ILE A 98 6.75 -3.08 -31.19
N LYS A 99 5.44 -3.11 -31.44
CA LYS A 99 4.70 -1.97 -31.99
C LYS A 99 4.74 -0.77 -31.04
N LYS A 100 4.54 -1.00 -29.75
CA LYS A 100 4.67 0.04 -28.71
C LYS A 100 6.07 0.65 -28.69
N SER A 101 7.11 -0.19 -28.70
CA SER A 101 8.50 0.27 -28.71
C SER A 101 8.84 1.09 -29.96
N GLY A 102 8.28 0.73 -31.13
CA GLY A 102 8.38 1.51 -32.36
C GLY A 102 7.79 2.91 -32.21
N LEU A 103 6.55 3.02 -31.72
CA LEU A 103 5.89 4.30 -31.48
C LEU A 103 6.59 5.16 -30.43
N GLN A 104 7.14 4.56 -29.37
CA GLN A 104 7.95 5.27 -28.37
C GLN A 104 9.23 5.85 -28.99
N SER A 105 9.85 5.12 -29.91
CA SER A 105 11.04 5.60 -30.63
C SER A 105 10.69 6.76 -31.57
N GLU A 106 9.53 6.71 -32.22
CA GLU A 106 9.02 7.79 -33.07
C GLU A 106 8.68 9.05 -32.25
N LYS A 107 8.01 8.91 -31.10
CA LYS A 107 7.78 10.02 -30.16
C LYS A 107 9.10 10.68 -29.75
N LYS A 108 10.09 9.87 -29.36
CA LYS A 108 11.42 10.36 -28.97
C LYS A 108 12.11 11.15 -30.09
N MET A 109 11.90 10.77 -31.35
CA MET A 109 12.41 11.53 -32.50
C MET A 109 11.74 12.91 -32.61
N LEU A 110 10.42 13.01 -32.39
CA LEU A 110 9.70 14.29 -32.38
C LEU A 110 10.15 15.20 -31.23
N ASP A 111 10.37 14.63 -30.05
CA ASP A 111 10.91 15.34 -28.88
C ASP A 111 12.32 15.87 -29.18
N THR A 112 13.19 15.01 -29.74
CA THR A 112 14.54 15.41 -30.17
C THR A 112 14.49 16.53 -31.21
N GLN A 113 13.53 16.48 -32.16
CA GLN A 113 13.37 17.55 -33.14
C GLN A 113 12.97 18.87 -32.46
N ALA A 114 12.07 18.85 -31.49
CA ALA A 114 11.70 20.05 -30.73
C ALA A 114 12.91 20.61 -29.97
N GLU A 115 13.73 19.76 -29.34
CA GLU A 115 14.97 20.16 -28.67
C GLU A 115 15.98 20.78 -29.64
N VAL A 116 16.19 20.19 -30.83
CA VAL A 116 17.05 20.75 -31.88
C VAL A 116 16.55 22.12 -32.31
N MET A 117 15.24 22.30 -32.49
CA MET A 117 14.68 23.61 -32.84
C MET A 117 14.87 24.65 -31.73
N VAL A 118 14.69 24.27 -30.45
CA VAL A 118 14.92 25.15 -29.30
C VAL A 118 16.40 25.52 -29.15
N SER A 119 17.31 24.55 -29.33
CA SER A 119 18.75 24.81 -29.29
C SER A 119 19.21 25.72 -30.44
N TYR A 120 18.66 25.54 -31.64
CA TYR A 120 18.91 26.44 -32.76
C TYR A 120 18.38 27.85 -32.47
N ALA A 121 17.16 27.98 -31.94
CA ALA A 121 16.59 29.28 -31.53
C ALA A 121 17.49 30.00 -30.52
N ARG A 122 18.09 29.27 -29.56
CA ARG A 122 19.05 29.81 -28.58
C ARG A 122 20.40 30.21 -29.19
N SER A 123 20.75 29.68 -30.36
CA SER A 123 22.01 29.98 -31.07
C SER A 123 21.93 31.23 -31.96
N LEU A 124 20.72 31.71 -32.27
CA LEU A 124 20.51 32.92 -33.05
C LEU A 124 21.04 34.14 -32.27
N THR A 125 21.99 34.87 -32.84
CA THR A 125 22.56 36.10 -32.26
C THR A 125 22.23 37.30 -33.15
N GLY A 126 21.90 38.43 -32.53
CA GLY A 126 21.39 39.63 -33.23
C GLY A 126 22.40 40.37 -34.13
N GLN A 127 23.60 39.83 -34.36
CA GLN A 127 24.64 40.46 -35.19
C GLN A 127 24.70 39.93 -36.63
N SER A 128 23.98 38.86 -36.97
CA SER A 128 24.10 38.19 -38.29
C SER A 128 22.78 37.71 -38.91
N THR A 129 21.63 38.13 -38.37
CA THR A 129 20.30 37.73 -38.87
C THR A 129 19.44 38.95 -39.17
N GLY A 130 18.87 39.02 -40.38
CA GLY A 130 17.91 40.08 -40.74
C GLY A 130 16.58 39.87 -40.02
N THR A 131 15.81 40.95 -39.81
CA THR A 131 14.47 40.86 -39.19
C THR A 131 13.53 39.93 -39.95
N GLN A 132 13.65 39.87 -41.29
CA GLN A 132 12.90 38.93 -42.14
C GLN A 132 13.27 37.46 -41.90
N ASP A 133 14.53 37.15 -41.57
CA ASP A 133 14.98 35.78 -41.29
C ASP A 133 14.46 35.29 -39.93
N ILE A 134 14.34 36.21 -38.97
CA ILE A 134 13.79 35.94 -37.64
C ILE A 134 12.28 35.66 -37.74
N ASP A 135 11.53 36.50 -38.47
CA ASP A 135 10.10 36.28 -38.67
C ASP A 135 9.82 34.98 -39.44
N ALA A 136 10.62 34.69 -40.48
CA ALA A 136 10.53 33.43 -41.22
C ALA A 136 10.85 32.23 -40.32
N PHE A 137 11.87 32.32 -39.46
CA PHE A 137 12.21 31.29 -38.50
C PHE A 137 11.11 31.09 -37.45
N LEU A 138 10.57 32.14 -36.85
CA LEU A 138 9.52 32.05 -35.82
C LEU A 138 8.24 31.43 -36.39
N ASN A 139 7.87 31.79 -37.62
CA ASN A 139 6.74 31.18 -38.32
C ASN A 139 6.98 29.69 -38.60
N ALA A 140 8.18 29.32 -39.09
CA ALA A 140 8.55 27.93 -39.32
C ALA A 140 8.64 27.13 -38.02
N PHE A 141 9.14 27.75 -36.94
CA PHE A 141 9.24 27.19 -35.60
C PHE A 141 7.86 26.90 -35.03
N HIS A 142 6.94 27.85 -35.12
CA HIS A 142 5.56 27.70 -34.68
C HIS A 142 4.85 26.59 -35.48
N GLU A 143 4.92 26.61 -36.81
CA GLU A 143 4.22 25.62 -37.64
C GLU A 143 4.81 24.21 -37.47
N ARG A 144 6.14 24.08 -37.36
CA ARG A 144 6.77 22.78 -37.10
C ARG A 144 6.53 22.29 -35.69
N GLY A 145 6.55 23.19 -34.69
CA GLY A 145 6.21 22.87 -33.31
C GLY A 145 4.77 22.37 -33.18
N ARG A 146 3.81 23.04 -33.81
CA ARG A 146 2.40 22.63 -33.85
C ARG A 146 2.23 21.23 -34.44
N LYS A 147 2.90 20.95 -35.58
CA LYS A 147 2.88 19.61 -36.20
C LYS A 147 3.51 18.53 -35.31
N ASN A 148 4.62 18.84 -34.65
CA ASN A 148 5.28 17.90 -33.75
C ASN A 148 4.39 17.56 -32.55
N ILE A 149 3.73 18.54 -31.95
CA ILE A 149 2.77 18.34 -30.85
C ILE A 149 1.58 17.50 -31.33
N GLU A 150 0.99 17.82 -32.48
CA GLU A 150 -0.14 17.08 -33.04
C GLU A 150 0.21 15.61 -33.29
N SER A 151 1.38 15.34 -33.88
CA SER A 151 1.86 13.97 -34.12
C SER A 151 2.19 13.24 -32.80
N ALA A 152 2.81 13.93 -31.83
CA ALA A 152 3.12 13.35 -30.53
C ALA A 152 1.84 12.94 -29.79
N MET A 153 0.79 13.76 -29.82
CA MET A 153 -0.51 13.44 -29.22
C MET A 153 -1.16 12.21 -29.86
N LYS A 154 -1.13 12.09 -31.20
CA LYS A 154 -1.64 10.90 -31.91
C LYS A 154 -0.86 9.63 -31.55
N ILE A 155 0.47 9.74 -31.41
CA ILE A 155 1.31 8.62 -30.99
C ILE A 155 1.00 8.22 -29.53
N GLU A 156 0.82 9.19 -28.64
CA GLU A 156 0.47 8.94 -27.23
C GLU A 156 -0.86 8.18 -27.10
N GLU A 157 -1.87 8.57 -27.89
CA GLU A 157 -3.15 7.86 -27.97
C GLU A 157 -2.98 6.41 -28.43
N GLN A 158 -2.17 6.17 -29.47
CA GLN A 158 -1.88 4.82 -29.95
C GLN A 158 -1.09 3.98 -28.94
N ILE A 159 -0.17 4.59 -28.18
CA ILE A 159 0.55 3.91 -27.11
C ILE A 159 -0.42 3.49 -25.99
N SER A 160 -1.33 4.39 -25.61
CA SER A 160 -2.36 4.11 -24.60
C SER A 160 -3.27 2.94 -25.02
N GLU A 161 -3.73 2.93 -26.28
CA GLU A 161 -4.52 1.84 -26.83
C GLU A 161 -3.75 0.52 -26.85
N LEU A 162 -2.47 0.53 -27.25
CA LEU A 162 -1.63 -0.66 -27.18
C LEU A 162 -1.41 -1.16 -25.75
N ASP A 163 -1.29 -0.25 -24.77
CA ASP A 163 -1.18 -0.62 -23.38
C ASP A 163 -2.43 -1.33 -22.86
N ASN A 164 -3.62 -0.87 -23.25
CA ASN A 164 -4.87 -1.56 -22.95
C ASN A 164 -4.89 -2.96 -23.58
N GLN A 165 -4.49 -3.09 -24.85
CA GLN A 165 -4.45 -4.39 -25.54
C GLN A 165 -3.42 -5.35 -24.92
N ILE A 166 -2.23 -4.85 -24.55
CA ILE A 166 -1.20 -5.64 -23.85
C ILE A 166 -1.73 -6.09 -22.48
N GLN A 167 -2.38 -5.20 -21.74
CA GLN A 167 -2.96 -5.52 -20.44
C GLN A 167 -4.07 -6.56 -20.56
N GLU A 168 -4.91 -6.48 -21.59
CA GLU A 168 -5.98 -7.43 -21.85
C GLU A 168 -5.45 -8.82 -22.25
N GLU A 169 -4.46 -8.89 -23.15
CA GLU A 169 -3.80 -10.15 -23.50
C GLU A 169 -3.06 -10.76 -22.29
N ARG A 170 -2.45 -9.95 -21.43
CA ARG A 170 -1.87 -10.40 -20.14
C ARG A 170 -2.95 -10.89 -19.17
N ARG A 171 -4.12 -10.24 -19.11
CA ARG A 171 -5.28 -10.68 -18.34
C ARG A 171 -5.82 -12.03 -18.82
N LYS A 172 -5.94 -12.24 -20.12
CA LYS A 172 -6.34 -13.54 -20.69
C LYS A 172 -5.41 -14.66 -20.25
N LYS A 173 -4.09 -14.41 -20.21
CA LYS A 173 -3.07 -15.37 -19.75
C LYS A 173 -3.10 -15.63 -18.24
N THR A 174 -3.33 -14.60 -17.41
CA THR A 174 -3.49 -14.74 -15.95
C THR A 174 -4.85 -15.32 -15.54
N SER A 175 -5.84 -15.24 -16.44
CA SER A 175 -7.17 -15.83 -16.28
C SER A 175 -7.26 -17.28 -16.78
N ILE A 176 -6.17 -17.88 -17.27
CA ILE A 176 -6.15 -19.32 -17.54
C ILE A 176 -6.18 -20.03 -16.19
N LYS A 177 -7.39 -20.42 -15.77
CA LYS A 177 -7.62 -21.35 -14.68
C LYS A 177 -6.70 -22.56 -14.88
N GLY A 178 -5.97 -22.94 -13.84
CA GLY A 178 -5.13 -24.12 -13.88
C GLY A 178 -5.96 -25.37 -14.19
N THR A 179 -5.32 -26.36 -14.75
CA THR A 179 -5.93 -27.66 -15.08
C THR A 179 -5.23 -28.76 -14.28
N LEU A 180 -5.86 -29.92 -14.17
CA LEU A 180 -5.31 -31.07 -13.43
C LEU A 180 -4.65 -32.07 -14.40
N ASN A 181 -3.50 -31.70 -14.97
CA ASN A 181 -2.77 -32.51 -15.96
C ASN A 181 -1.26 -32.65 -15.63
N THR A 182 -0.87 -32.46 -14.38
CA THR A 182 0.51 -32.73 -13.94
C THR A 182 0.63 -34.16 -13.41
N GLU A 183 1.73 -34.83 -13.72
CA GLU A 183 2.07 -36.16 -13.23
C GLU A 183 3.39 -36.13 -12.44
N MET A 184 3.45 -36.92 -11.38
CA MET A 184 4.63 -37.08 -10.54
C MET A 184 4.92 -38.54 -10.33
N THR A 185 6.12 -38.96 -10.71
CA THR A 185 6.63 -40.30 -10.44
C THR A 185 7.62 -40.24 -9.29
N ILE A 186 7.38 -41.05 -8.26
CA ILE A 186 8.18 -41.15 -7.05
C ILE A 186 8.66 -42.60 -6.95
N VAL A 187 9.94 -42.80 -6.63
CA VAL A 187 10.50 -44.12 -6.37
C VAL A 187 10.85 -44.21 -4.90
N ILE A 188 10.22 -45.16 -4.20
CA ILE A 188 10.40 -45.41 -2.78
C ILE A 188 11.04 -46.79 -2.61
N THR A 189 12.08 -46.89 -1.79
CA THR A 189 12.65 -48.18 -1.39
C THR A 189 12.32 -48.45 0.07
N ALA A 190 11.84 -49.65 0.34
CA ALA A 190 11.43 -50.07 1.68
C ALA A 190 12.07 -51.43 2.04
N ASP A 191 12.56 -51.55 3.27
CA ASP A 191 13.21 -52.78 3.74
C ASP A 191 12.22 -53.89 4.08
N ARG A 192 10.93 -53.53 4.23
CA ARG A 192 9.82 -54.45 4.50
C ARG A 192 8.51 -53.86 4.01
N SER A 193 7.51 -54.71 3.81
CA SER A 193 6.17 -54.24 3.51
C SER A 193 5.53 -53.57 4.73
N LYS A 194 4.99 -52.35 4.55
CA LYS A 194 4.39 -51.54 5.61
C LYS A 194 3.42 -50.51 5.01
N GLN A 195 2.43 -50.10 5.80
CA GLN A 195 1.62 -48.93 5.50
C GLN A 195 2.34 -47.65 5.99
N ILE A 196 2.37 -46.63 5.14
CA ILE A 196 2.98 -45.34 5.43
C ILE A 196 2.09 -44.20 4.96
N GLN A 197 2.32 -43.01 5.50
CA GLN A 197 1.73 -41.77 5.05
C GLN A 197 2.76 -40.95 4.30
N LEU A 198 2.52 -40.72 3.01
CA LEU A 198 3.28 -39.80 2.18
C LEU A 198 2.68 -38.39 2.30
N ARG A 199 3.46 -37.43 2.81
CA ARG A 199 3.13 -36.01 2.75
C ARG A 199 3.78 -35.39 1.52
N LEU A 200 2.96 -34.87 0.62
CA LEU A 200 3.39 -34.12 -0.57
C LEU A 200 3.09 -32.65 -0.35
N THR A 201 4.12 -31.81 -0.41
CA THR A 201 3.99 -30.35 -0.31
C THR A 201 4.53 -29.68 -1.57
N TYR A 202 3.77 -28.76 -2.15
CA TYR A 202 4.17 -28.04 -3.38
C TYR A 202 3.63 -26.61 -3.40
N VAL A 203 4.26 -25.74 -4.17
CA VAL A 203 3.81 -24.36 -4.39
C VAL A 203 3.05 -24.26 -5.70
N VAL A 204 1.87 -23.66 -5.66
CA VAL A 204 1.04 -23.32 -6.83
C VAL A 204 0.99 -21.80 -7.04
N ASN A 205 0.84 -21.39 -8.29
CA ASN A 205 0.55 -20.01 -8.68
C ASN A 205 -0.96 -19.78 -8.84
N ASN A 206 -1.35 -18.55 -9.20
CA ASN A 206 -2.74 -18.12 -9.43
C ASN A 206 -3.60 -18.12 -8.17
N THR A 207 -2.99 -17.78 -7.05
CA THR A 207 -3.70 -17.49 -5.81
C THR A 207 -3.53 -16.03 -5.47
N LYS A 208 -4.38 -15.47 -4.62
CA LYS A 208 -4.25 -14.14 -4.06
C LYS A 208 -5.00 -14.11 -2.76
N TRP A 209 -4.50 -13.38 -1.78
CA TRP A 209 -5.29 -13.03 -0.62
C TRP A 209 -5.10 -11.55 -0.27
N THR A 210 -6.14 -10.94 0.28
CA THR A 210 -6.11 -9.56 0.77
C THR A 210 -6.81 -9.48 2.12
N PRO A 211 -6.23 -8.78 3.12
CA PRO A 211 -6.89 -8.55 4.39
C PRO A 211 -8.09 -7.61 4.19
N ALA A 212 -9.15 -7.86 4.93
CA ALA A 212 -10.32 -7.00 5.02
C ALA A 212 -10.75 -6.90 6.49
N TYR A 213 -11.11 -5.69 6.92
CA TYR A 213 -11.50 -5.45 8.30
C TYR A 213 -12.90 -4.86 8.35
N GLU A 214 -13.68 -5.33 9.30
CA GLU A 214 -14.98 -4.77 9.62
C GLU A 214 -15.02 -4.42 11.10
N LEU A 215 -15.50 -3.22 11.40
CA LEU A 215 -15.61 -2.73 12.76
C LEU A 215 -17.08 -2.59 13.11
N HIS A 216 -17.54 -3.48 13.98
CA HIS A 216 -18.94 -3.61 14.35
C HIS A 216 -19.18 -2.93 15.69
N ALA A 217 -20.04 -1.92 15.68
CA ALA A 217 -20.63 -1.30 16.84
C ALA A 217 -22.14 -1.61 16.89
N VAL A 218 -22.69 -1.64 18.10
CA VAL A 218 -24.10 -1.95 18.34
C VAL A 218 -24.68 -0.89 19.26
N THR A 219 -25.89 -0.46 18.99
CA THR A 219 -26.68 0.39 19.87
C THR A 219 -27.42 -0.48 20.88
N GLY A 220 -27.27 -0.17 22.17
CA GLY A 220 -27.96 -0.85 23.26
C GLY A 220 -29.47 -0.60 23.24
N GLU A 221 -30.20 -1.38 24.04
CA GLU A 221 -31.67 -1.25 24.18
C GLU A 221 -32.10 0.14 24.69
N ASP A 222 -31.21 0.86 25.38
CA ASP A 222 -31.41 2.22 25.86
C ASP A 222 -31.18 3.30 24.77
N GLY A 223 -30.90 2.88 23.53
CA GLY A 223 -30.63 3.76 22.40
C GLY A 223 -29.21 4.32 22.39
N LYS A 224 -28.34 3.92 23.34
CA LYS A 224 -26.96 4.40 23.41
C LYS A 224 -26.00 3.49 22.65
N PRO A 225 -24.97 4.04 22.00
CA PRO A 225 -23.88 3.22 21.46
C PRO A 225 -23.21 2.38 22.56
N CYS A 226 -23.09 1.07 22.36
CA CYS A 226 -22.38 0.19 23.28
C CYS A 226 -20.89 0.53 23.32
N SER A 227 -20.32 0.61 24.53
CA SER A 227 -18.87 0.79 24.71
C SER A 227 -18.03 -0.41 24.29
N LYS A 228 -18.66 -1.49 23.80
CA LYS A 228 -17.98 -2.68 23.28
C LYS A 228 -18.11 -2.72 21.77
N VAL A 229 -16.97 -2.75 21.11
CA VAL A 229 -16.88 -2.78 19.65
C VAL A 229 -16.10 -4.02 19.25
N SER A 230 -16.51 -4.70 18.18
CA SER A 230 -15.80 -5.86 17.66
C SER A 230 -15.13 -5.57 16.32
N LEU A 231 -13.82 -5.83 16.24
CA LEU A 231 -13.08 -5.84 14.98
C LEU A 231 -13.10 -7.26 14.42
N HIS A 232 -13.81 -7.44 13.33
CA HIS A 232 -13.80 -8.68 12.57
C HIS A 232 -12.68 -8.59 11.53
N TYR A 233 -11.71 -9.49 11.66
CA TYR A 233 -10.60 -9.60 10.74
C TYR A 233 -10.86 -10.74 9.77
N HIS A 234 -11.02 -10.39 8.50
CA HIS A 234 -11.25 -11.30 7.41
C HIS A 234 -10.08 -11.31 6.42
N ALA A 235 -10.01 -12.37 5.62
CA ALA A 235 -9.25 -12.39 4.39
C ALA A 235 -10.14 -12.78 3.23
N SER A 236 -10.05 -12.00 2.15
CA SER A 236 -10.56 -12.42 0.85
C SER A 236 -9.49 -13.22 0.15
N ILE A 237 -9.79 -14.48 -0.14
CA ILE A 237 -8.91 -15.43 -0.84
C ILE A 237 -9.50 -15.70 -2.22
N LYS A 238 -8.67 -15.57 -3.23
CA LYS A 238 -9.01 -15.87 -4.62
C LYS A 238 -8.02 -16.87 -5.18
N GLN A 239 -8.51 -17.93 -5.80
CA GLN A 239 -7.65 -18.94 -6.40
C GLN A 239 -8.21 -19.50 -7.71
N ALA A 240 -7.31 -19.77 -8.65
CA ALA A 240 -7.60 -20.39 -9.94
C ALA A 240 -6.49 -21.40 -10.30
N THR A 241 -6.11 -22.23 -9.33
CA THR A 241 -5.05 -23.25 -9.44
C THR A 241 -5.47 -24.47 -10.26
N GLY A 242 -6.78 -24.70 -10.43
CA GLY A 242 -7.37 -25.90 -11.01
C GLY A 242 -7.79 -26.95 -9.98
N GLU A 243 -7.41 -26.79 -8.71
CA GLU A 243 -7.78 -27.68 -7.61
C GLU A 243 -8.68 -26.97 -6.60
N ASP A 244 -9.74 -27.65 -6.15
CA ASP A 244 -10.58 -27.16 -5.06
C ASP A 244 -9.92 -27.50 -3.72
N TRP A 245 -9.94 -26.55 -2.79
CA TRP A 245 -9.44 -26.75 -1.43
C TRP A 245 -10.64 -27.04 -0.52
N THR A 246 -11.12 -28.27 -0.52
CA THR A 246 -12.27 -28.70 0.29
C THR A 246 -11.82 -29.18 1.67
N GLY A 247 -12.34 -28.58 2.75
CA GLY A 247 -12.04 -28.95 4.13
C GLY A 247 -10.58 -28.70 4.55
N ALA A 248 -9.89 -27.77 3.88
CA ALA A 248 -8.47 -27.53 4.12
C ALA A 248 -8.26 -26.64 5.36
N SER A 249 -7.19 -26.91 6.11
CA SER A 249 -6.69 -25.96 7.12
C SER A 249 -5.99 -24.81 6.42
N LEU A 250 -6.43 -23.57 6.65
CA LEU A 250 -5.88 -22.41 5.96
C LEU A 250 -4.96 -21.57 6.86
N THR A 251 -3.85 -21.18 6.28
CA THR A 251 -2.87 -20.28 6.88
C THR A 251 -2.55 -19.16 5.89
N LEU A 252 -2.43 -17.92 6.35
CA LEU A 252 -2.16 -16.76 5.49
C LEU A 252 -0.86 -16.12 5.91
N SER A 253 0.04 -15.87 4.98
CA SER A 253 1.32 -15.22 5.26
C SER A 253 1.46 -13.91 4.49
N THR A 254 1.92 -12.87 5.19
CA THR A 254 2.22 -11.56 4.61
C THR A 254 3.55 -11.53 3.86
N VAL A 255 4.30 -12.64 3.84
CA VAL A 255 5.57 -12.72 3.13
C VAL A 255 5.36 -12.52 1.64
N SER A 256 5.98 -11.47 1.10
CA SER A 256 6.18 -11.32 -0.33
C SER A 256 7.38 -12.17 -0.76
N THR A 257 7.12 -13.27 -1.46
CA THR A 257 8.17 -14.05 -2.18
C THR A 257 8.34 -13.61 -3.64
N ASP A 258 7.74 -12.48 -4.05
CA ASP A 258 7.82 -12.01 -5.42
C ASP A 258 9.03 -11.10 -5.66
N GLY A 259 9.84 -11.48 -6.65
CA GLY A 259 10.37 -10.55 -7.65
C GLY A 259 11.71 -9.85 -7.39
N VAL A 260 12.33 -10.00 -6.22
CA VAL A 260 13.72 -9.58 -6.02
C VAL A 260 14.49 -10.81 -5.61
N LEU A 261 15.51 -11.19 -6.39
CA LEU A 261 16.54 -12.10 -5.91
C LEU A 261 16.90 -11.62 -4.51
N LYS A 262 16.63 -12.42 -3.47
CA LYS A 262 17.03 -12.10 -2.09
C LYS A 262 18.54 -12.32 -1.93
N GLU A 263 19.30 -11.83 -2.90
CA GLU A 263 20.73 -11.76 -2.89
C GLU A 263 21.12 -10.43 -2.25
N VAL A 264 22.22 -10.43 -1.51
CA VAL A 264 22.79 -9.18 -1.00
C VAL A 264 23.11 -8.32 -2.22
N PRO A 265 22.55 -7.10 -2.36
CA PRO A 265 22.82 -6.27 -3.52
C PRO A 265 24.32 -6.01 -3.60
N ALA A 266 24.91 -6.26 -4.76
CA ALA A 266 26.31 -5.97 -5.00
C ALA A 266 26.51 -4.45 -5.01
N LEU A 267 27.37 -3.94 -4.13
CA LEU A 267 27.83 -2.56 -4.16
C LEU A 267 28.65 -2.33 -5.43
N MET A 268 28.15 -1.48 -6.32
CA MET A 268 28.96 -0.96 -7.43
C MET A 268 29.90 0.12 -6.88
N PRO A 269 31.19 0.16 -7.29
CA PRO A 269 32.10 1.23 -6.91
C PRO A 269 31.52 2.61 -7.25
N VAL A 270 31.57 3.54 -6.31
CA VAL A 270 31.18 4.94 -6.56
C VAL A 270 32.36 5.63 -7.26
N GLU A 271 32.25 5.79 -8.57
CA GLU A 271 33.21 6.58 -9.34
C GLU A 271 32.85 8.07 -9.29
N ILE A 272 33.80 8.90 -8.86
CA ILE A 272 33.66 10.37 -8.96
C ILE A 272 34.15 10.77 -10.35
N TYR A 273 33.24 11.24 -11.18
CA TYR A 273 33.59 11.87 -12.46
C TYR A 273 33.69 13.38 -12.26
N GLU A 274 34.70 13.99 -12.88
CA GLU A 274 34.75 15.44 -13.03
C GLU A 274 33.50 15.88 -13.83
N GLN A 275 32.66 16.72 -13.23
CA GLN A 275 31.62 17.40 -13.98
C GLN A 275 32.32 18.36 -14.94
N LEU A 276 32.33 18.01 -16.24
CA LEU A 276 32.82 18.91 -17.27
C LEU A 276 32.14 20.27 -17.09
N PRO A 277 32.90 21.38 -17.00
CA PRO A 277 32.34 22.67 -16.67
C PRO A 277 31.25 23.01 -17.68
N VAL A 278 30.04 23.28 -17.18
CA VAL A 278 28.97 23.88 -17.98
C VAL A 278 29.57 25.14 -18.59
N VAL A 279 29.77 25.15 -19.92
CA VAL A 279 30.26 26.31 -20.65
C VAL A 279 29.18 27.39 -20.56
N ARG A 280 29.18 28.15 -19.47
CA ARG A 280 28.49 29.43 -19.37
C ARG A 280 29.24 30.34 -20.33
N GLY A 281 28.69 30.53 -21.52
CA GLY A 281 29.22 31.47 -22.51
C GLY A 281 29.36 32.85 -21.88
N ARG A 282 30.59 33.20 -21.49
CA ARG A 282 30.96 34.58 -21.17
C ARG A 282 31.18 35.30 -22.48
N HIS A 283 30.43 36.37 -22.71
CA HIS A 283 30.65 37.32 -23.80
C HIS A 283 32.11 37.80 -23.82
N PRO A 284 32.87 37.59 -24.91
CA PRO A 284 34.08 38.35 -25.15
C PRO A 284 33.68 39.67 -25.81
N ARG A 285 33.74 40.71 -25.00
CA ARG A 285 33.77 42.09 -25.43
C ARG A 285 35.20 42.39 -25.90
N THR A 286 35.46 42.55 -27.20
CA THR A 286 36.48 43.50 -27.70
C THR A 286 36.49 43.62 -29.23
N GLN A 287 36.29 44.88 -29.65
CA GLN A 287 37.09 45.67 -30.58
C GLN A 287 37.35 45.14 -31.99
N SER A 288 36.82 45.93 -32.92
CA SER A 288 37.12 45.99 -34.34
C SER A 288 38.61 45.94 -34.66
N ARG A 289 38.99 45.04 -35.58
CA ARG A 289 39.98 45.33 -36.63
C ARG A 289 39.82 44.37 -37.81
N SER A 290 39.75 44.99 -38.99
CA SER A 290 39.48 44.41 -40.31
C SER A 290 40.64 43.54 -40.84
N PRO A 291 40.41 42.71 -41.89
CA PRO A 291 41.27 41.59 -42.24
C PRO A 291 42.35 41.96 -43.26
N SER A 292 43.53 41.37 -43.13
CA SER A 292 44.54 41.31 -44.19
C SER A 292 44.67 39.89 -44.73
N ARG A 293 44.37 39.76 -46.03
CA ARG A 293 44.62 38.62 -46.92
C ARG A 293 46.07 38.11 -46.87
N ARG A 294 46.22 36.87 -47.40
CA ARG A 294 47.38 36.18 -48.01
C ARG A 294 47.78 34.95 -47.18
N HIS A 295 48.19 33.81 -47.71
CA HIS A 295 48.28 33.23 -49.05
C HIS A 295 48.33 31.70 -48.83
N ALA A 296 47.74 30.90 -49.71
CA ALA A 296 48.03 29.47 -49.78
C ALA A 296 49.27 29.22 -50.66
N PRO A 297 50.11 28.22 -50.35
CA PRO A 297 50.90 27.53 -51.35
C PRO A 297 50.49 26.05 -51.49
N PRO A 298 50.88 25.39 -52.61
CA PRO A 298 50.17 24.22 -53.12
C PRO A 298 50.80 22.86 -52.75
N ILE A 299 49.88 21.90 -52.64
CA ILE A 299 49.89 20.46 -52.98
C ILE A 299 51.25 19.82 -53.34
N ILE A 300 51.58 18.73 -52.61
CA ILE A 300 52.30 17.57 -53.14
C ILE A 300 51.46 16.31 -52.83
N ILE A 301 51.16 15.55 -53.90
CA ILE A 301 50.46 14.26 -53.89
C ILE A 301 51.49 13.16 -53.72
N GLN A 302 51.34 12.30 -52.71
CA GLN A 302 51.77 10.92 -52.79
C GLN A 302 50.67 9.99 -52.32
N THR A 303 50.40 9.02 -53.18
CA THR A 303 49.38 7.99 -53.11
C THR A 303 49.75 6.91 -52.11
N ASN A 304 48.83 6.55 -51.22
CA ASN A 304 48.51 5.15 -50.96
C ASN A 304 47.15 5.02 -50.27
N ARG A 305 46.28 4.20 -50.87
CA ARG A 305 44.96 3.82 -50.36
C ARG A 305 45.13 2.91 -49.14
N SER A 306 44.46 3.26 -48.04
CA SER A 306 43.60 2.38 -47.22
C SER A 306 43.13 3.19 -46.00
N ARG A 307 41.89 3.70 -46.05
CA ARG A 307 41.27 4.43 -44.93
C ARG A 307 40.84 3.46 -43.83
N SER A 308 41.54 3.53 -42.72
CA SER A 308 40.99 3.35 -41.37
C SER A 308 40.21 4.63 -41.00
N TYR A 309 39.02 4.51 -40.42
CA TYR A 309 38.45 5.57 -39.57
C TYR A 309 38.50 5.08 -38.13
N SER A 310 39.36 5.74 -37.34
CA SER A 310 39.30 5.87 -35.89
C SER A 310 37.93 6.44 -35.47
N ARG A 311 37.23 5.91 -34.47
CA ARG A 311 37.44 6.00 -33.01
C ARG A 311 37.64 7.44 -32.48
N SER A 312 36.56 7.99 -31.91
CA SER A 312 36.48 8.72 -30.62
C SER A 312 35.00 9.11 -30.44
N ALA A 313 34.27 8.62 -29.44
CA ALA A 313 34.40 8.84 -27.99
C ALA A 313 34.43 10.34 -27.62
N ARG A 314 33.27 10.89 -27.25
CA ARG A 314 33.07 11.48 -25.91
C ARG A 314 31.59 11.74 -25.61
N SER A 315 31.27 11.35 -24.38
CA SER A 315 30.08 11.50 -23.56
C SER A 315 29.61 12.93 -23.33
N LEU A 316 28.31 13.10 -22.98
CA LEU A 316 27.83 13.70 -21.72
C LEU A 316 26.29 13.60 -21.60
N THR A 317 25.84 12.95 -20.50
CA THR A 317 24.66 13.26 -19.61
C THR A 317 23.26 13.43 -20.21
N SER A 318 22.14 12.96 -19.63
CA SER A 318 21.82 12.43 -18.31
C SER A 318 20.46 11.69 -18.35
N SER A 319 20.37 10.66 -17.51
CA SER A 319 19.22 9.80 -17.15
C SER A 319 18.01 10.56 -16.57
N PRO A 320 16.81 9.93 -16.41
CA PRO A 320 16.61 8.84 -15.44
C PRO A 320 16.11 7.52 -16.03
N ALA A 321 16.58 6.45 -15.41
CA ALA A 321 16.49 5.06 -15.84
C ALA A 321 15.48 4.24 -15.04
N HIS A 322 14.87 3.27 -15.71
CA HIS A 322 14.63 1.94 -15.14
C HIS A 322 15.17 0.90 -16.12
N CYS A 323 16.04 0.05 -15.61
CA CYS A 323 16.90 -0.90 -16.35
C CYS A 323 16.15 -2.20 -16.67
N SER A 324 16.23 -2.62 -17.91
CA SER A 324 15.87 -3.96 -18.38
C SER A 324 17.15 -4.73 -18.73
N ILE A 325 17.39 -5.85 -18.05
CA ILE A 325 18.49 -6.77 -18.36
C ILE A 325 18.03 -7.66 -19.53
N SER A 326 18.68 -7.50 -20.69
CA SER A 326 18.61 -8.45 -21.79
C SER A 326 19.90 -9.28 -21.82
N ASN A 327 19.75 -10.59 -21.68
CA ASN A 327 20.78 -11.59 -21.98
C ASN A 327 21.15 -11.57 -23.47
N ALA A 328 22.44 -11.60 -23.78
CA ALA A 328 22.95 -12.19 -25.02
C ALA A 328 24.44 -12.54 -24.91
N THR A 329 24.69 -13.87 -24.86
CA THR A 329 25.71 -14.62 -25.62
C THR A 329 27.14 -14.06 -25.66
N TYR A 330 28.01 -14.71 -24.88
CA TYR A 330 29.46 -14.69 -25.10
C TYR A 330 29.81 -15.86 -26.05
N ALA A 331 30.34 -15.51 -27.22
CA ALA A 331 30.97 -16.44 -28.14
C ALA A 331 32.47 -16.55 -27.83
N ASP A 332 32.99 -17.74 -28.11
CA ASP A 332 34.33 -18.27 -27.82
C ASP A 332 35.52 -17.32 -27.99
N ASN A 333 36.53 -17.54 -27.12
CA ASN A 333 37.92 -17.44 -27.55
C ASN A 333 38.77 -18.52 -26.84
N PRO A 334 39.70 -19.19 -27.56
CA PRO A 334 40.34 -20.41 -27.11
C PRO A 334 41.68 -20.16 -26.38
N GLY A 335 42.06 -21.09 -25.50
CA GLY A 335 43.46 -21.34 -25.16
C GLY A 335 43.89 -21.06 -23.72
N ALA A 336 43.59 -22.00 -22.81
CA ALA A 336 44.49 -22.33 -21.70
C ALA A 336 44.13 -23.72 -21.16
N VAL A 337 44.98 -24.70 -21.46
CA VAL A 337 44.91 -26.07 -20.94
C VAL A 337 45.45 -26.05 -19.51
N TYR A 338 44.60 -26.39 -18.53
CA TYR A 338 45.06 -26.87 -17.21
C TYR A 338 44.20 -28.06 -16.78
N GLN A 339 44.91 -29.14 -16.44
CA GLN A 339 44.37 -30.45 -16.06
C GLN A 339 43.45 -30.38 -14.84
N VAL A 340 42.28 -31.01 -14.93
CA VAL A 340 41.36 -31.21 -13.80
C VAL A 340 41.74 -32.51 -13.08
N HIS A 341 42.17 -32.40 -11.82
CA HIS A 341 42.25 -33.52 -10.89
C HIS A 341 40.83 -33.86 -10.40
N HIS A 342 40.44 -35.13 -10.49
CA HIS A 342 39.23 -35.66 -9.86
C HIS A 342 39.41 -35.72 -8.34
N GLY A 343 38.94 -34.69 -7.65
CA GLY A 343 38.83 -34.64 -6.19
C GLY A 343 37.42 -35.00 -5.73
N SER A 344 37.25 -36.23 -5.24
CA SER A 344 36.09 -36.67 -4.45
C SER A 344 35.87 -35.71 -3.28
N THR A 345 34.75 -34.98 -3.25
CA THR A 345 34.33 -34.20 -2.09
C THR A 345 33.12 -34.85 -1.43
N THR A 346 33.37 -35.43 -0.27
CA THR A 346 32.39 -35.97 0.66
C THR A 346 31.60 -34.83 1.31
N PHE A 347 30.27 -34.85 1.19
CA PHE A 347 29.39 -33.94 1.92
C PHE A 347 29.33 -34.36 3.40
N ARG A 348 29.77 -33.48 4.29
CA ARG A 348 29.46 -33.57 5.73
C ARG A 348 28.06 -33.02 5.96
N VAL A 349 27.22 -33.86 6.58
CA VAL A 349 25.87 -33.51 7.06
C VAL A 349 26.00 -32.45 8.16
N ALA A 350 25.30 -31.34 8.01
CA ALA A 350 25.14 -30.33 9.07
C ALA A 350 24.02 -30.80 10.03
N PRO A 351 24.14 -30.54 11.35
CA PRO A 351 23.14 -30.97 12.33
C PRO A 351 21.84 -30.17 12.20
N GLU A 352 20.75 -30.87 12.52
CA GLU A 352 19.34 -30.52 12.37
C GLU A 352 18.96 -29.16 12.96
N PHE A 353 18.21 -28.38 12.20
CA PHE A 353 17.43 -27.26 12.71
C PHE A 353 16.21 -27.83 13.44
N GLN A 354 16.10 -27.58 14.75
CA GLN A 354 14.98 -28.05 15.56
C GLN A 354 13.65 -27.55 15.00
N ALA A 355 12.75 -28.51 14.80
CA ALA A 355 11.38 -28.32 14.36
C ALA A 355 10.63 -27.37 15.30
N SER A 356 9.99 -26.37 14.73
CA SER A 356 8.92 -25.64 15.41
C SER A 356 7.81 -26.63 15.71
N GLN A 357 7.42 -26.79 16.98
CA GLN A 357 6.30 -27.64 17.38
C GLN A 357 5.02 -27.21 16.63
N GLU A 358 4.53 -28.07 15.74
CA GLU A 358 3.16 -27.99 15.22
C GLU A 358 2.21 -28.40 16.37
N ILE A 359 1.33 -27.49 16.79
CA ILE A 359 0.22 -27.83 17.68
C ILE A 359 -0.80 -28.63 16.87
N SER A 360 -1.08 -29.87 17.30
CA SER A 360 -2.09 -30.73 16.70
C SER A 360 -3.50 -30.13 16.88
N PRO A 361 -4.38 -30.17 15.86
CA PRO A 361 -5.76 -29.72 16.00
C PRO A 361 -6.64 -30.59 16.92
N ASP A 362 -6.13 -31.72 17.41
CA ASP A 362 -6.91 -32.71 18.16
C ASP A 362 -6.84 -32.56 19.70
N ASP A 363 -6.09 -31.58 20.23
CA ASP A 363 -5.93 -31.34 21.68
C ASP A 363 -7.01 -30.42 22.30
N PHE A 364 -8.22 -30.35 21.71
CA PHE A 364 -9.32 -29.54 22.27
C PHE A 364 -10.30 -30.40 23.07
N ASP A 365 -10.08 -30.47 24.39
CA ASP A 365 -11.06 -31.01 25.34
C ASP A 365 -12.38 -30.22 25.26
N ILE A 366 -13.46 -30.94 24.96
CA ILE A 366 -14.83 -30.46 25.06
C ILE A 366 -15.21 -30.50 26.55
N LEU A 367 -15.26 -29.35 27.21
CA LEU A 367 -15.82 -29.24 28.56
C LEU A 367 -17.28 -28.76 28.49
N SER A 368 -18.14 -29.47 29.21
CA SER A 368 -19.60 -29.32 29.28
C SER A 368 -20.08 -28.04 30.00
N ASP A 369 -21.31 -27.62 29.69
CA ASP A 369 -21.98 -26.34 30.01
C ASP A 369 -22.17 -25.95 31.51
N ASP A 370 -21.57 -26.64 32.49
CA ASP A 370 -21.98 -26.52 33.91
C ASP A 370 -21.06 -25.68 34.83
N GLU A 371 -20.11 -24.91 34.28
CA GLU A 371 -19.26 -24.00 35.08
C GLU A 371 -19.46 -22.52 34.72
N LEU A 372 -20.66 -22.01 34.97
CA LEU A 372 -20.99 -20.58 34.94
C LEU A 372 -21.27 -20.06 36.36
N GLN A 373 -20.21 -19.60 37.07
CA GLN A 373 -20.30 -18.56 38.11
C GLN A 373 -18.91 -18.16 38.63
N GLY A 374 -18.47 -16.91 38.39
CA GLY A 374 -17.28 -16.33 39.02
C GLY A 374 -16.60 -15.22 38.22
N GLN A 375 -16.34 -14.08 38.86
CA GLN A 375 -16.06 -12.75 38.29
C GLN A 375 -14.67 -12.57 37.60
N ASN A 376 -14.59 -11.56 36.72
CA ASN A 376 -13.40 -10.78 36.29
C ASN A 376 -12.26 -11.44 35.46
N THR A 377 -12.53 -12.39 34.58
CA THR A 377 -11.49 -12.98 33.69
C THR A 377 -11.79 -12.95 32.18
N ARG A 378 -12.85 -12.24 31.73
CA ARG A 378 -13.27 -12.28 30.32
C ARG A 378 -12.37 -11.47 29.37
N THR A 379 -11.84 -10.32 29.79
CA THR A 379 -11.03 -9.46 28.91
C THR A 379 -9.64 -10.03 28.65
N THR A 380 -9.04 -10.72 29.63
CA THR A 380 -7.74 -11.40 29.48
C THR A 380 -7.85 -12.73 28.72
N ARG A 381 -8.94 -13.50 28.87
CA ARG A 381 -9.14 -14.76 28.12
C ARG A 381 -9.34 -14.56 26.61
N ASN A 382 -9.97 -13.46 26.18
CA ASN A 382 -10.17 -13.20 24.74
C ASN A 382 -8.87 -12.76 24.02
N LEU A 383 -7.97 -12.02 24.68
CA LEU A 383 -6.64 -11.74 24.13
C LEU A 383 -5.77 -13.00 24.05
N ASP A 384 -5.89 -13.91 25.02
CA ASP A 384 -5.09 -15.14 25.07
C ASP A 384 -5.52 -16.17 24.00
N LEU A 385 -6.82 -16.19 23.64
CA LEU A 385 -7.34 -17.02 22.55
C LEU A 385 -7.01 -16.45 21.15
N SER A 386 -6.86 -15.12 20.99
CA SER A 386 -6.45 -14.53 19.70
C SER A 386 -4.93 -14.61 19.48
N ALA A 387 -4.13 -14.60 20.55
CA ALA A 387 -2.68 -14.75 20.48
C ALA A 387 -2.24 -16.08 19.84
N LYS A 388 -3.04 -17.15 19.93
CA LYS A 388 -2.77 -18.45 19.26
C LYS A 388 -2.96 -18.43 17.73
N GLN A 389 -3.67 -17.45 17.18
CA GLN A 389 -3.99 -17.41 15.74
C GLN A 389 -2.97 -16.64 14.90
N VAL A 390 -2.04 -15.93 15.54
CA VAL A 390 -1.07 -15.11 14.84
C VAL A 390 0.34 -15.43 15.33
N THR A 391 1.13 -16.02 14.43
CA THR A 391 2.54 -16.27 14.70
C THR A 391 3.36 -15.19 14.03
N GLN A 392 4.01 -14.34 14.84
CA GLN A 392 4.91 -13.30 14.37
C GLN A 392 6.36 -13.69 14.68
N THR A 393 7.17 -13.77 13.64
CA THR A 393 8.63 -13.78 13.72
C THR A 393 9.15 -12.46 13.15
N PRO A 394 10.40 -12.04 13.45
CA PRO A 394 10.99 -10.85 12.83
C PRO A 394 11.00 -10.85 11.30
N MET A 395 10.83 -12.03 10.68
CA MET A 395 10.89 -12.22 9.22
C MET A 395 9.55 -12.56 8.56
N ASN A 396 8.52 -12.94 9.33
CA ASN A 396 7.25 -13.44 8.80
C ASN A 396 6.11 -13.22 9.81
N LEU A 397 4.98 -12.72 9.31
CA LEU A 397 3.70 -12.67 10.03
C LEU A 397 2.72 -13.64 9.37
N THR A 398 2.23 -14.59 10.16
CA THR A 398 1.37 -15.67 9.71
C THR A 398 0.07 -15.70 10.52
N TYR A 399 -1.06 -15.86 9.83
CA TYR A 399 -2.40 -15.91 10.40
C TYR A 399 -3.01 -17.29 10.16
N ALA A 400 -3.36 -18.01 11.23
CA ALA A 400 -4.12 -19.25 11.15
C ALA A 400 -5.62 -18.91 11.06
N VAL A 401 -6.29 -19.42 10.02
CA VAL A 401 -7.75 -19.29 9.88
C VAL A 401 -8.39 -20.32 10.80
N ARG A 402 -9.43 -19.91 11.55
CA ARG A 402 -10.10 -20.82 12.48
C ARG A 402 -10.94 -21.84 11.71
N GLY A 403 -10.70 -23.13 11.96
CA GLY A 403 -11.46 -24.23 11.39
C GLY A 403 -11.00 -24.63 9.99
N ARG A 404 -11.80 -25.48 9.33
CA ARG A 404 -11.59 -25.93 7.95
C ARG A 404 -12.39 -25.05 7.00
N ALA A 405 -11.86 -24.79 5.81
CA ALA A 405 -12.51 -23.95 4.81
C ALA A 405 -12.55 -24.63 3.44
N ASP A 406 -13.58 -24.25 2.66
CA ASP A 406 -13.82 -24.71 1.30
C ASP A 406 -13.57 -23.55 0.32
N ILE A 407 -12.45 -23.59 -0.41
CA ILE A 407 -12.09 -22.56 -1.40
C ILE A 407 -12.05 -23.19 -2.81
N PRO A 408 -13.10 -23.02 -3.63
CA PRO A 408 -13.15 -23.57 -4.97
C PRO A 408 -12.24 -22.83 -5.95
N SER A 409 -11.84 -23.52 -7.01
CA SER A 409 -10.96 -22.98 -8.05
C SER A 409 -11.74 -22.23 -9.12
N ASP A 410 -12.47 -21.21 -8.73
CA ASP A 410 -13.36 -20.46 -9.60
C ASP A 410 -12.83 -19.07 -9.97
N GLY A 411 -11.68 -18.67 -9.41
CA GLY A 411 -11.11 -17.35 -9.60
C GLY A 411 -11.96 -16.22 -9.01
N LYS A 412 -12.90 -16.52 -8.12
CA LYS A 412 -13.71 -15.55 -7.38
C LYS A 412 -13.12 -15.31 -5.99
N ASP A 413 -13.58 -14.24 -5.36
CA ASP A 413 -13.19 -13.86 -4.01
C ASP A 413 -14.03 -14.65 -3.00
N HIS A 414 -13.36 -15.36 -2.09
CA HIS A 414 -13.97 -16.13 -0.99
C HIS A 414 -13.49 -15.56 0.34
N THR A 415 -14.43 -15.19 1.21
CA THR A 415 -14.09 -14.55 2.48
C THR A 415 -13.97 -15.58 3.59
N VAL A 416 -12.88 -15.53 4.34
CA VAL A 416 -12.68 -16.34 5.55
C VAL A 416 -12.41 -15.44 6.75
N THR A 417 -12.91 -15.85 7.93
CA THR A 417 -12.68 -15.13 9.18
C THR A 417 -11.40 -15.62 9.83
N ILE A 418 -10.45 -14.71 10.04
CA ILE A 418 -9.21 -14.99 10.76
C ILE A 418 -9.50 -14.92 12.26
N ALA A 419 -10.00 -13.78 12.71
CA ALA A 419 -10.23 -13.49 14.13
C ALA A 419 -11.40 -12.52 14.31
N ILE A 420 -12.04 -12.59 15.47
CA ILE A 420 -12.98 -11.58 15.96
C ILE A 420 -12.41 -11.08 17.28
N LEU A 421 -12.06 -9.81 17.33
CA LEU A 421 -11.45 -9.16 18.49
C LEU A 421 -12.47 -8.20 19.10
N THR A 422 -12.70 -8.28 20.40
CA THR A 422 -13.62 -7.37 21.09
C THR A 422 -12.82 -6.43 21.99
N PHE A 423 -13.13 -5.14 21.88
CA PHE A 423 -12.46 -4.08 22.62
C PHE A 423 -13.47 -3.24 23.40
N ASP A 424 -13.04 -2.75 24.56
CA ASP A 424 -13.71 -1.64 25.22
C ASP A 424 -13.25 -0.34 24.55
N ALA A 425 -14.20 0.46 24.09
CA ALA A 425 -13.96 1.64 23.28
C ALA A 425 -14.49 2.89 23.99
N ASP A 426 -13.74 3.99 23.87
CA ASP A 426 -14.20 5.29 24.34
C ASP A 426 -14.96 6.01 23.21
N ILE A 427 -16.19 6.39 23.51
CA ILE A 427 -17.13 6.96 22.55
C ILE A 427 -17.30 8.45 22.86
N GLU A 428 -17.05 9.29 21.86
CA GLU A 428 -17.11 10.74 21.93
C GLU A 428 -18.01 11.28 20.82
N TYR A 429 -18.95 12.16 21.16
CA TYR A 429 -19.74 12.91 20.18
C TYR A 429 -18.97 14.16 19.81
N VAL A 430 -18.63 14.34 18.53
CA VAL A 430 -17.77 15.43 18.06
C VAL A 430 -18.48 16.24 16.99
N SER A 431 -18.39 17.56 17.07
CA SER A 431 -18.82 18.45 15.98
C SER A 431 -17.79 19.54 15.66
N ILE A 432 -17.74 19.94 14.38
CA ILE A 432 -16.95 21.06 13.88
C ILE A 432 -17.88 22.00 13.10
N PRO A 433 -18.73 22.79 13.79
CA PRO A 433 -19.90 23.42 13.17
C PRO A 433 -19.56 24.43 12.07
N ARG A 434 -18.36 25.03 12.13
CA ARG A 434 -17.86 25.95 11.11
C ARG A 434 -17.68 25.28 9.74
N LEU A 435 -17.44 23.97 9.71
CA LEU A 435 -17.29 23.18 8.47
C LEU A 435 -18.57 22.43 8.13
N ASP A 436 -19.12 21.73 9.11
CA ASP A 436 -20.33 20.93 8.98
C ASP A 436 -21.08 20.95 10.33
N PRO A 437 -22.28 21.57 10.41
CA PRO A 437 -23.07 21.68 11.63
C PRO A 437 -23.80 20.37 12.00
N ARG A 438 -23.19 19.22 11.69
CA ARG A 438 -23.64 17.90 12.13
C ARG A 438 -22.79 17.39 13.28
N VAL A 439 -23.35 16.47 14.04
CA VAL A 439 -22.65 15.76 15.12
C VAL A 439 -22.26 14.39 14.63
N PHE A 440 -21.01 14.03 14.84
CA PHE A 440 -20.45 12.75 14.45
C PHE A 440 -20.13 11.92 15.70
N LEU A 441 -20.46 10.64 15.66
CA LEU A 441 -20.08 9.70 16.69
C LEU A 441 -18.67 9.19 16.40
N GLN A 442 -17.72 9.53 17.26
CA GLN A 442 -16.32 9.16 17.12
C GLN A 442 -15.98 8.11 18.17
N VAL A 443 -15.22 7.09 17.78
CA VAL A 443 -14.77 6.05 18.70
C VAL A 443 -13.26 5.96 18.66
N ASN A 444 -12.68 5.90 19.84
CA ASN A 444 -11.25 5.79 20.06
C ASN A 444 -10.94 4.39 20.60
N LEU A 445 -10.16 3.63 19.84
CA LEU A 445 -9.72 2.28 20.20
C LEU A 445 -8.22 2.28 20.47
N LEU A 446 -7.80 1.68 21.58
CA LEU A 446 -6.40 1.37 21.84
C LEU A 446 -6.07 0.01 21.25
N LEU A 447 -5.20 -0.05 20.23
CA LEU A 447 -4.89 -1.29 19.51
C LEU A 447 -3.70 -2.05 20.10
N VAL A 448 -3.80 -3.39 20.13
CA VAL A 448 -2.73 -4.37 20.43
C VAL A 448 -3.00 -5.67 19.63
N PRO A 449 -2.02 -6.52 19.26
CA PRO A 449 -0.59 -6.36 18.96
C PRO A 449 -0.26 -6.54 17.45
N TYR A 450 -1.27 -6.53 16.56
CA TYR A 450 -1.12 -6.84 15.14
C TYR A 450 -0.91 -5.57 14.30
N GLN A 451 -0.06 -5.68 13.28
CA GLN A 451 0.06 -4.64 12.27
C GLN A 451 -1.16 -4.74 11.34
N VAL A 452 -2.20 -3.98 11.66
CA VAL A 452 -3.45 -3.95 10.90
C VAL A 452 -3.25 -2.97 9.76
N LEU A 453 -3.31 -3.45 8.52
CA LEU A 453 -3.07 -2.65 7.32
C LEU A 453 -4.13 -2.95 6.28
N GLY A 454 -4.88 -1.93 5.88
CA GLY A 454 -5.91 -2.05 4.84
C GLY A 454 -7.17 -1.22 5.12
N PRO A 455 -8.13 -1.24 4.19
CA PRO A 455 -9.42 -0.58 4.37
C PRO A 455 -10.23 -1.27 5.47
N VAL A 456 -10.97 -0.48 6.22
CA VAL A 456 -11.82 -0.90 7.34
C VAL A 456 -13.22 -0.40 7.05
N SER A 457 -14.17 -1.31 6.97
CA SER A 457 -15.58 -0.96 6.89
C SER A 457 -16.12 -0.77 8.31
N VAL A 458 -16.85 0.32 8.54
CA VAL A 458 -17.48 0.62 9.82
C VAL A 458 -18.95 0.28 9.72
N ILE A 459 -19.41 -0.59 10.62
CA ILE A 459 -20.75 -1.14 10.67
C ILE A 459 -21.39 -0.77 12.01
N LEU A 460 -22.57 -0.17 11.97
CA LEU A 460 -23.39 0.16 13.12
C LEU A 460 -24.76 -0.51 12.96
N ASP A 461 -25.19 -1.30 13.95
CA ASP A 461 -26.50 -1.98 13.92
C ASP A 461 -26.73 -2.80 12.63
N ASN A 462 -25.69 -3.52 12.20
CA ASN A 462 -25.63 -4.31 10.96
C ASN A 462 -25.75 -3.50 9.65
N ASN A 463 -25.66 -2.17 9.72
CA ASN A 463 -25.67 -1.30 8.55
C ASN A 463 -24.27 -0.74 8.29
N TYR A 464 -23.86 -0.71 7.02
CA TYR A 464 -22.63 -0.04 6.61
C TYR A 464 -22.78 1.48 6.77
N VAL A 465 -21.85 2.10 7.50
CA VAL A 465 -21.87 3.55 7.75
C VAL A 465 -20.77 4.28 7.00
N SER A 466 -19.53 3.79 7.12
CA SER A 466 -18.36 4.46 6.55
C SER A 466 -17.24 3.49 6.23
N SER A 467 -16.25 3.95 5.47
CA SER A 467 -14.97 3.24 5.29
C SER A 467 -13.84 4.14 5.75
N THR A 468 -12.91 3.57 6.50
CA THR A 468 -11.63 4.18 6.85
C THR A 468 -10.49 3.25 6.41
N ARG A 469 -9.25 3.59 6.74
CA ARG A 469 -8.08 2.76 6.45
C ARG A 469 -7.16 2.78 7.67
N PHE A 470 -6.70 1.61 8.10
CA PHE A 470 -5.58 1.55 9.02
C PHE A 470 -4.31 1.97 8.28
N SER A 471 -3.74 3.11 8.66
CA SER A 471 -2.37 3.50 8.32
C SER A 471 -1.37 2.61 9.08
N ASP A 472 -0.06 2.79 8.89
CA ASP A 472 0.95 2.05 9.66
C ASP A 472 0.89 2.46 11.14
N VAL A 473 -0.02 1.85 11.89
CA VAL A 473 -0.29 2.11 13.30
C VAL A 473 0.68 1.24 14.10
N ASN A 474 1.50 1.86 14.97
CA ASN A 474 2.42 1.11 15.82
C ASN A 474 1.65 0.39 16.93
N ARG A 475 2.33 -0.54 17.61
CA ARG A 475 1.77 -1.22 18.78
C ARG A 475 1.40 -0.19 19.86
N ASN A 476 0.18 -0.28 20.41
CA ASN A 476 -0.37 0.59 21.46
C ASN A 476 -0.75 2.02 21.02
N ASP A 477 -0.83 2.30 19.72
CA ASP A 477 -1.38 3.57 19.26
C ASP A 477 -2.92 3.57 19.38
N SER A 478 -3.49 4.73 19.72
CA SER A 478 -4.93 4.94 19.67
C SER A 478 -5.37 5.24 18.24
N PHE A 479 -6.36 4.51 17.74
CA PHE A 479 -6.97 4.75 16.44
C PHE A 479 -8.39 5.26 16.60
N THR A 480 -8.72 6.22 15.76
CA THR A 480 -10.00 6.93 15.80
C THR A 480 -10.79 6.63 14.52
N PHE A 481 -12.08 6.33 14.66
CA PHE A 481 -13.00 6.17 13.53
C PHE A 481 -14.34 6.82 13.84
N THR A 482 -15.11 7.09 12.78
CA THR A 482 -16.41 7.74 12.86
C THR A 482 -17.50 6.72 12.55
N LEU A 483 -18.42 6.51 13.51
CA LEU A 483 -19.59 5.64 13.44
C LEU A 483 -20.79 6.28 12.72
N GLY A 484 -20.60 7.42 12.04
CA GLY A 484 -21.64 8.16 11.34
C GLY A 484 -22.05 9.46 12.03
N ASP A 485 -22.99 10.18 11.43
CA ASP A 485 -23.65 11.33 12.03
C ASP A 485 -24.91 10.95 12.80
N ASP A 486 -25.19 11.68 13.87
CA ASP A 486 -26.38 11.52 14.69
C ASP A 486 -27.36 12.68 14.43
N PRO A 487 -28.44 12.45 13.65
CA PRO A 487 -29.39 13.51 13.30
C PRO A 487 -30.23 13.99 14.48
N SER A 488 -30.23 13.26 15.60
CA SER A 488 -31.02 13.59 16.79
C SER A 488 -30.39 14.73 17.61
N ILE A 489 -29.21 15.22 17.21
CA ILE A 489 -28.56 16.37 17.84
C ILE A 489 -28.42 17.46 16.79
N SER A 490 -29.19 18.54 16.94
CA SER A 490 -29.16 19.66 16.01
C SER A 490 -28.17 20.71 16.49
N ILE A 491 -27.31 21.19 15.58
CA ILE A 491 -26.41 22.32 15.82
C ILE A 491 -26.75 23.47 14.88
N SER A 492 -26.86 24.67 15.45
CA SER A 492 -26.90 25.94 14.70
C SER A 492 -25.59 26.69 14.93
N TYR A 493 -25.02 27.22 13.83
CA TYR A 493 -23.79 27.99 13.85
C TYR A 493 -24.02 29.35 13.18
N GLU A 494 -23.77 30.43 13.92
CA GLU A 494 -23.87 31.80 13.42
C GLU A 494 -22.60 32.59 13.76
N ARG A 495 -22.07 33.36 12.80
CA ARG A 495 -20.95 34.28 13.03
C ARG A 495 -21.31 35.68 12.56
N LEU A 496 -21.23 36.63 13.48
CA LEU A 496 -21.45 38.05 13.24
C LEU A 496 -20.15 38.83 13.44
N SER A 497 -19.99 39.95 12.74
CA SER A 497 -18.86 40.86 12.92
C SER A 497 -19.33 42.30 13.08
N LYS A 498 -18.61 43.06 13.91
CA LYS A 498 -18.83 44.50 14.12
C LYS A 498 -17.49 45.22 14.11
N VAL A 499 -17.35 46.19 13.21
CA VAL A 499 -16.14 47.02 13.10
C VAL A 499 -16.29 48.26 13.96
N THR A 500 -15.27 48.57 14.76
CA THR A 500 -15.13 49.80 15.53
C THR A 500 -13.76 50.40 15.24
N LYS A 501 -13.69 51.70 14.99
CA LYS A 501 -12.43 52.41 14.72
C LYS A 501 -11.81 52.91 16.01
N GLU A 502 -10.53 52.65 16.23
CA GLU A 502 -9.73 53.14 17.36
C GLU A 502 -8.70 54.15 16.82
N GLY A 503 -8.91 55.45 17.09
CA GLY A 503 -7.94 56.51 16.75
C GLY A 503 -8.57 57.86 16.38
N THR A 504 -8.49 58.81 17.30
CA THR A 504 -8.77 60.25 17.07
C THR A 504 -7.66 61.09 17.69
N HIS A 505 -6.40 60.85 17.30
CA HIS A 505 -5.27 61.73 17.64
C HIS A 505 -4.34 61.88 16.44
N THR A 506 -3.89 63.12 16.18
CA THR A 506 -3.31 63.63 14.93
C THR A 506 -1.98 62.99 14.49
N PHE A 507 -1.45 62.00 15.21
CA PHE A 507 -0.14 61.40 14.97
C PHE A 507 -0.07 59.85 15.09
N ALA A 508 -1.20 59.16 15.33
CA ALA A 508 -1.24 57.70 15.36
C ALA A 508 -1.86 57.13 14.08
N GLU A 509 -1.30 56.03 13.56
CA GLU A 509 -1.90 55.27 12.47
C GLU A 509 -3.29 54.77 12.89
N PRO A 510 -4.35 54.93 12.07
CA PRO A 510 -5.70 54.53 12.43
C PRO A 510 -5.80 53.00 12.49
N ILE A 511 -6.31 52.45 13.60
CA ILE A 511 -6.47 51.00 13.80
C ILE A 511 -7.95 50.66 13.75
N ASP A 512 -8.30 49.68 12.92
CA ASP A 512 -9.64 49.08 12.91
C ASP A 512 -9.65 47.88 13.87
N ILE A 513 -10.63 47.87 14.78
CA ILE A 513 -10.95 46.72 15.63
C ILE A 513 -12.20 46.05 15.06
N THR A 514 -12.06 44.84 14.56
CA THR A 514 -13.22 44.02 14.16
C THR A 514 -13.52 42.98 15.22
N THR A 515 -14.62 43.14 15.93
CA THR A 515 -15.11 42.16 16.90
C THR A 515 -15.94 41.11 16.18
N TYR A 516 -15.55 39.84 16.31
CA TYR A 516 -16.30 38.70 15.82
C TYR A 516 -16.99 37.99 16.98
N THR A 517 -18.28 37.70 16.82
CA THR A 517 -19.08 36.92 17.77
C THR A 517 -19.57 35.67 17.06
N THR A 518 -19.15 34.51 17.54
CA THR A 518 -19.58 33.20 17.06
C THR A 518 -20.54 32.61 18.10
N SER A 519 -21.75 32.28 17.67
CA SER A 519 -22.77 31.62 18.49
C SER A 519 -23.02 30.21 17.97
N ILE A 520 -22.89 29.22 18.86
CA ILE A 520 -23.15 27.81 18.56
C ILE A 520 -24.26 27.33 19.48
N THR A 521 -25.40 26.96 18.93
CA THR A 521 -26.52 26.43 19.72
C THR A 521 -26.63 24.94 19.46
N VAL A 522 -26.57 24.16 20.53
CA VAL A 522 -26.70 22.70 20.51
C VAL A 522 -28.04 22.32 21.14
N HIS A 523 -28.74 21.38 20.53
CA HIS A 523 -29.96 20.80 21.09
C HIS A 523 -29.92 19.29 20.94
N ASN A 524 -29.94 18.58 22.07
CA ASN A 524 -30.04 17.14 22.13
C ASN A 524 -31.52 16.75 22.16
N THR A 525 -31.99 15.94 21.21
CA THR A 525 -33.38 15.43 21.22
C THR A 525 -33.49 14.00 21.76
N HIS A 526 -32.36 13.37 22.11
CA HIS A 526 -32.36 12.02 22.68
C HIS A 526 -33.07 11.95 24.03
N PRO A 527 -33.67 10.79 24.35
CA PRO A 527 -34.23 10.52 25.68
C PRO A 527 -33.15 10.28 26.75
N PHE A 528 -31.87 10.28 26.38
CA PHE A 528 -30.74 10.03 27.27
C PHE A 528 -29.72 11.17 27.28
N SER A 529 -28.92 11.25 28.35
CA SER A 529 -27.79 12.16 28.47
C SER A 529 -26.56 11.64 27.72
N ILE A 530 -25.82 12.56 27.10
CA ILE A 530 -24.54 12.28 26.44
C ILE A 530 -23.43 12.77 27.36
N GLU A 531 -22.60 11.86 27.83
CA GLU A 531 -21.55 12.15 28.82
C GLU A 531 -20.34 12.88 28.19
N ASN A 532 -19.93 12.48 26.99
CA ASN A 532 -18.74 12.97 26.29
C ASN A 532 -19.12 13.67 24.99
N PHE A 533 -19.54 14.93 25.07
CA PHE A 533 -19.83 15.77 23.90
C PHE A 533 -18.74 16.83 23.72
N SER A 534 -18.18 16.96 22.52
CA SER A 534 -17.16 17.94 22.20
C SER A 534 -17.43 18.76 20.93
N ILE A 535 -17.13 20.05 21.02
CA ILE A 535 -17.19 20.99 19.90
C ILE A 535 -15.80 21.55 19.67
N ARG A 536 -15.33 21.45 18.43
CA ARG A 536 -14.05 22.00 18.01
C ARG A 536 -14.29 23.19 17.09
N ASP A 537 -13.59 24.28 17.36
CA ASP A 537 -13.54 25.44 16.48
C ASP A 537 -12.13 26.05 16.55
N ALA A 538 -11.86 27.06 15.72
CA ALA A 538 -10.56 27.69 15.66
C ALA A 538 -10.66 29.20 15.58
N LEU A 539 -9.81 29.85 16.37
CA LEU A 539 -9.52 31.27 16.25
C LEU A 539 -8.58 31.51 15.07
N PRO A 540 -8.73 32.64 14.36
CA PRO A 540 -7.73 33.04 13.39
C PRO A 540 -6.40 33.32 14.10
N VAL A 541 -5.30 32.93 13.46
CA VAL A 541 -3.95 33.26 13.91
C VAL A 541 -3.35 34.29 12.97
N SER A 542 -2.66 35.29 13.52
CA SER A 542 -1.86 36.22 12.71
C SER A 542 -0.73 35.41 12.09
N GLY A 543 -0.75 35.19 10.77
CA GLY A 543 0.28 34.43 10.05
C GLY A 543 1.66 35.10 10.12
N ASN A 544 2.18 35.56 8.97
CA ASN A 544 3.50 36.22 8.94
C ASN A 544 3.45 37.74 9.23
N ASP A 545 2.27 38.35 9.23
CA ASP A 545 2.12 39.80 9.44
C ASP A 545 1.93 40.14 10.92
N LYS A 546 2.97 40.73 11.52
CA LYS A 546 3.00 41.13 12.93
C LYS A 546 2.08 42.33 13.26
N ARG A 547 1.51 42.98 12.25
CA ARG A 547 0.60 44.13 12.43
C ARG A 547 -0.83 43.71 12.78
N ILE A 548 -1.19 42.46 12.51
CA ILE A 548 -2.50 41.89 12.87
C ILE A 548 -2.38 41.26 14.26
N LYS A 549 -3.26 41.66 15.19
CA LYS A 549 -3.35 41.05 16.52
C LYS A 549 -4.73 40.49 16.74
N VAL A 550 -4.80 39.23 17.16
CA VAL A 550 -6.06 38.55 17.51
C VAL A 550 -6.14 38.48 19.04
N LEU A 551 -7.23 38.96 19.63
CA LEU A 551 -7.45 38.96 21.07
C LEU A 551 -8.76 38.24 21.40
N LEU A 552 -8.68 37.11 22.11
CA LEU A 552 -9.85 36.41 22.62
C LEU A 552 -10.48 37.20 23.78
N ARG A 553 -11.81 37.35 23.76
CA ARG A 553 -12.61 38.02 24.81
C ARG A 553 -13.45 37.04 25.63
N LYS A 554 -14.05 36.05 24.96
CA LYS A 554 -14.83 34.97 25.58
C LYS A 554 -14.54 33.64 24.86
N PRO A 555 -14.38 32.52 25.58
CA PRO A 555 -14.33 32.38 27.05
C PRO A 555 -13.05 33.01 27.60
N LYS A 556 -13.13 33.64 28.78
CA LYS A 556 -11.96 34.31 29.40
C LYS A 556 -10.98 33.28 29.94
N GLU A 557 -11.50 32.17 30.41
CA GLU A 557 -10.79 31.05 31.02
C GLU A 557 -9.80 30.40 30.04
N LEU A 558 -10.12 30.40 28.75
CA LEU A 558 -9.24 29.88 27.70
C LEU A 558 -8.00 30.77 27.48
N VAL A 559 -8.04 32.05 27.83
CA VAL A 559 -6.87 32.96 27.69
C VAL A 559 -5.73 32.56 28.63
N GLU A 560 -6.05 32.01 29.80
CA GLU A 560 -5.07 31.60 30.82
C GLU A 560 -4.81 30.08 30.83
N ALA A 561 -5.52 29.33 29.99
CA ALA A 561 -5.41 27.88 29.90
C ALA A 561 -4.09 27.45 29.23
N LYS A 562 -3.51 26.35 29.71
CA LYS A 562 -2.40 25.68 29.03
C LYS A 562 -2.91 24.74 27.95
N GLU A 563 -2.11 24.52 26.92
CA GLU A 563 -2.35 23.49 25.90
C GLU A 563 -2.64 22.12 26.54
N ASP A 564 -3.66 21.44 26.00
CA ASP A 564 -4.21 20.16 26.45
C ASP A 564 -4.79 20.10 27.86
N ASN A 565 -4.93 21.23 28.57
CA ASN A 565 -5.55 21.28 29.89
C ASN A 565 -6.97 21.86 29.85
N PHE A 566 -7.95 21.10 30.33
CA PHE A 566 -9.34 21.55 30.43
C PHE A 566 -9.54 22.53 31.58
N VAL A 567 -10.21 23.64 31.31
CA VAL A 567 -10.60 24.65 32.30
C VAL A 567 -12.12 24.80 32.28
N GLU A 568 -12.74 24.83 33.47
CA GLU A 568 -14.19 24.98 33.63
C GLU A 568 -14.65 26.39 33.21
N VAL A 569 -15.72 26.46 32.41
CA VAL A 569 -16.29 27.72 31.92
C VAL A 569 -17.50 28.08 32.76
N LYS A 570 -17.44 29.21 33.46
CA LYS A 570 -18.48 29.57 34.46
C LYS A 570 -19.57 30.49 33.93
N ASP A 571 -19.38 31.09 32.74
CA ASP A 571 -20.10 32.30 32.34
C ASP A 571 -20.50 32.32 30.85
N GLN A 572 -21.21 31.29 30.37
CA GLN A 572 -21.82 31.26 29.02
C GLN A 572 -23.29 30.79 29.04
N GLY A 573 -24.21 31.73 28.80
CA GLY A 573 -25.58 31.48 28.30
C GLY A 573 -26.64 31.03 29.32
N GLU A 574 -27.91 31.39 29.08
CA GLU A 574 -29.06 31.12 29.95
C GLU A 574 -29.23 29.63 30.32
N VAL A 575 -29.57 29.42 31.59
CA VAL A 575 -29.65 28.14 32.30
C VAL A 575 -30.83 27.31 31.78
N GLY A 576 -30.55 26.41 30.85
CA GLY A 576 -31.24 25.13 30.75
C GLY A 576 -30.45 24.06 31.54
N ASP A 577 -31.14 23.03 32.03
CA ASP A 577 -30.67 21.94 32.94
C ASP A 577 -29.45 21.10 32.45
N GLY A 578 -28.70 21.55 31.44
CA GLY A 578 -27.69 20.79 30.72
C GLY A 578 -26.24 21.28 30.84
N ASN A 579 -25.89 22.13 31.81
CA ASN A 579 -24.58 22.79 31.90
C ASN A 579 -23.61 22.19 32.94
N SER A 580 -23.84 20.96 33.42
CA SER A 580 -22.93 20.35 34.41
C SER A 580 -21.58 20.00 33.78
N GLY A 581 -20.51 20.69 34.19
CA GLY A 581 -19.14 20.33 33.82
C GLY A 581 -18.68 20.82 32.45
N LEU A 582 -19.16 21.97 31.98
CA LEU A 582 -18.64 22.60 30.75
C LEU A 582 -17.18 23.03 30.92
N GLN A 583 -16.34 22.49 30.05
CA GLN A 583 -14.91 22.73 30.03
C GLN A 583 -14.44 23.16 28.64
N VAL A 584 -13.34 23.91 28.60
CA VAL A 584 -12.68 24.32 27.35
C VAL A 584 -11.17 24.13 27.48
N LYS A 585 -10.52 23.75 26.37
CA LYS A 585 -9.06 23.68 26.29
C LYS A 585 -8.52 24.17 24.95
N TRP A 586 -7.24 24.54 24.94
CA TRP A 586 -6.47 24.60 23.70
C TRP A 586 -6.11 23.18 23.27
N LYS A 587 -6.53 22.80 22.07
CA LYS A 587 -6.12 21.54 21.43
C LYS A 587 -4.83 21.72 20.64
N LYS A 588 -4.70 22.89 19.99
CA LYS A 588 -3.44 23.37 19.41
C LYS A 588 -3.37 24.87 19.52
N GLU A 589 -2.68 25.38 20.54
CA GLU A 589 -2.69 26.80 20.89
C GLU A 589 -2.13 27.66 19.75
N LYS A 590 -0.98 27.26 19.19
CA LYS A 590 -0.31 27.99 18.09
C LYS A 590 -1.08 27.99 16.78
N GLU A 591 -1.94 27.00 16.57
CA GLU A 591 -2.83 26.91 15.40
C GLU A 591 -4.20 27.56 15.67
N GLY A 592 -4.44 28.05 16.90
CA GLY A 592 -5.69 28.66 17.34
C GLY A 592 -6.84 27.66 17.52
N ILE A 593 -6.57 26.35 17.58
CA ILE A 593 -7.61 25.31 17.66
C ILE A 593 -7.95 25.05 19.12
N TYR A 594 -9.24 25.15 19.45
CA TYR A 594 -9.76 24.93 20.79
C TYR A 594 -10.94 23.93 20.78
N GLU A 595 -11.18 23.33 21.93
CA GLU A 595 -12.17 22.26 22.12
C GLU A 595 -12.98 22.50 23.38
N TYR A 596 -14.30 22.61 23.23
CA TYR A 596 -15.24 22.53 24.34
C TYR A 596 -15.59 21.06 24.62
N ARG A 597 -15.81 20.72 25.89
CA ARG A 597 -16.29 19.40 26.31
C ARG A 597 -17.27 19.52 27.47
N TRP A 598 -18.38 18.81 27.41
CA TRP A 598 -19.35 18.76 28.51
C TRP A 598 -20.28 17.56 28.40
N LYS A 599 -21.06 17.34 29.48
CA LYS A 599 -22.19 16.43 29.51
C LYS A 599 -23.47 17.18 29.13
N ILE A 600 -24.14 16.77 28.06
CA ILE A 600 -25.45 17.31 27.68
C ILE A 600 -26.56 16.40 28.21
N GLY A 601 -27.49 16.97 28.97
CA GLY A 601 -28.65 16.26 29.51
C GLY A 601 -29.60 15.74 28.41
N ALA A 602 -30.47 14.80 28.78
CA ALA A 602 -31.57 14.35 27.92
C ALA A 602 -32.47 15.55 27.56
N SER A 603 -32.82 15.70 26.28
CA SER A 603 -33.60 16.85 25.79
C SER A 603 -32.97 18.24 26.08
N GLY A 604 -31.68 18.30 26.40
CA GLY A 604 -30.98 19.52 26.81
C GLY A 604 -30.66 20.46 25.63
N SER A 605 -30.48 21.76 25.93
CA SER A 605 -29.94 22.73 24.99
C SER A 605 -28.89 23.60 25.65
N LEU A 606 -27.85 23.95 24.89
CA LEU A 606 -26.77 24.83 25.33
C LEU A 606 -26.38 25.79 24.20
N LYS A 607 -26.19 27.07 24.54
CA LYS A 607 -25.67 28.08 23.63
C LYS A 607 -24.28 28.51 24.06
N LEU A 608 -23.29 28.25 23.21
CA LEU A 608 -21.90 28.66 23.37
C LEU A 608 -21.64 29.97 22.61
N GLU A 609 -20.86 30.85 23.21
CA GLU A 609 -20.49 32.14 22.63
C GLU A 609 -18.97 32.33 22.68
N THR A 610 -18.33 32.41 21.50
CA THR A 610 -16.92 32.78 21.37
C THR A 610 -16.83 34.19 20.79
N VAL A 611 -16.15 35.09 21.51
CA VAL A 611 -15.97 36.49 21.09
C VAL A 611 -14.49 36.79 21.00
N PHE A 612 -14.03 37.35 19.89
CA PHE A 612 -12.64 37.78 19.71
C PHE A 612 -12.54 39.04 18.85
N ASP A 613 -11.50 39.83 19.11
CA ASP A 613 -11.19 41.04 18.37
C ASP A 613 -10.01 40.80 17.42
N ILE A 614 -10.11 41.32 16.20
CA ILE A 614 -8.96 41.47 15.30
C ILE A 614 -8.60 42.96 15.24
N LYS A 615 -7.39 43.30 15.68
CA LYS A 615 -6.82 44.63 15.52
C LYS A 615 -5.88 44.66 14.32
N ALA A 616 -6.14 45.52 13.35
CA ALA A 616 -5.32 45.71 12.16
C ALA A 616 -5.28 47.20 11.75
N PRO A 617 -4.22 47.66 11.07
CA PRO A 617 -4.21 48.98 10.44
C PRO A 617 -5.39 49.17 9.48
N SER A 618 -6.01 50.35 9.45
CA SER A 618 -7.23 50.60 8.66
C SER A 618 -7.00 50.54 7.14
N ASP A 619 -5.75 50.65 6.70
CA ASP A 619 -5.32 50.54 5.31
C ASP A 619 -4.99 49.08 4.90
N LEU A 620 -4.96 48.15 5.86
CA LEU A 620 -4.62 46.75 5.64
C LEU A 620 -5.86 45.91 5.38
N ALA A 621 -6.06 45.50 4.12
CA ALA A 621 -7.05 44.48 3.77
C ALA A 621 -6.55 43.08 4.18
N TYR A 622 -7.40 42.30 4.85
CA TYR A 622 -7.12 40.91 5.21
C TYR A 622 -8.32 40.02 4.90
N GLN A 623 -8.06 38.73 4.69
CA GLN A 623 -9.08 37.71 4.48
C GLN A 623 -8.73 36.49 5.32
N PHE A 624 -9.76 35.76 5.77
CA PHE A 624 -9.52 34.43 6.33
C PHE A 624 -9.12 33.50 5.19
N SER A 625 -8.06 32.72 5.37
CA SER A 625 -7.85 31.57 4.51
C SER A 625 -9.09 30.69 4.62
N ASN A 626 -9.66 30.26 3.48
CA ASN A 626 -10.61 29.15 3.51
C ASN A 626 -9.89 28.01 4.22
N PHE A 627 -10.31 27.69 5.44
CA PHE A 627 -9.88 26.48 6.13
C PHE A 627 -10.58 25.33 5.42
N GLY A 628 -10.10 25.06 4.20
CA GLY A 628 -10.46 23.91 3.41
C GLY A 628 -10.15 22.68 4.25
N ILE A 629 -11.11 21.78 4.25
CA ILE A 629 -11.06 20.46 4.82
C ILE A 629 -9.73 19.80 4.41
N ASN A 630 -8.72 19.86 5.29
CA ASN A 630 -7.68 18.83 5.34
C ASN A 630 -8.27 17.66 6.11
N CYS A 631 -9.37 17.09 5.61
CA CYS A 631 -9.57 15.66 5.81
C CYS A 631 -8.38 15.04 5.10
N TYR A 632 -7.63 14.21 5.82
CA TYR A 632 -6.75 13.24 5.21
C TYR A 632 -7.60 12.27 4.37
N HIS A 633 -8.06 12.71 3.20
CA HIS A 633 -8.30 11.82 2.08
C HIS A 633 -6.93 11.50 1.52
N ILE A 634 -6.34 10.44 2.07
CA ILE A 634 -5.25 9.74 1.41
C ILE A 634 -5.97 8.74 0.49
N GLU A 635 -5.88 9.00 -0.82
CA GLU A 635 -6.25 8.04 -1.89
C GLU A 635 -5.63 6.65 -1.67
#